data_AF-A0A965GRY7-F1
#
_entry.id   AF-A0A965GRY7-F1
#
_cell.length_a   1.000
_cell.length_b   1.000
_cell.length_c   1.000
_cell.angle_alpha   90.00
_cell.angle_beta   90.00
_cell.angle_gamma   90.00
#
_symmetry.space_group_name_H-M   'P 1'
#
loop_
_entity.id
_entity.type
_entity.pdbx_description
1 polymer ?
#
loop_
_entity_poly.entity_id
_entity_poly.type
_entity_poly.pdbx_seq_one_letter_code
_entity_poly.pdbx_strand_id
1 'polypeptide(L)'
;MAADETEFPIAVRGYERGAVDDAIKDYRKELLNLTGLNNQLSLELREAQNRLIDLDKQLAENTAPSYAGVGAKAAQILSTAEDLGNRVVADAEAERVAILAGIETDIEQRRADGQAYYDELVAEAQRRADRIINSAKTDYDETMAKAKIQAQRLIDEAMREAGSIRGAISTEVARMRATAKRDIEVKATESDRVLAERRLILERNMVEPIKEQLAEALLSEQARIDLDLELTARRAEAEKEYQRKYQEAVAQTQKYLDDANAQLSTALTRVATARLEAETLEVGARSINKQAIDEAREKAEAIISAAEIEARSVLADAQAKVAERLHTLDTEERKLALEKESILNYLNNLKQVIDQINKDIA
;
A
#
# COMPACT_ATOMS: atom_id res chain seq x y z
N MET A 1 63.79 -55.62 -48.71
CA MET A 1 63.03 -55.34 -49.93
C MET A 1 64.01 -55.42 -51.09
N ALA A 2 63.60 -56.12 -52.15
CA ALA A 2 64.43 -56.41 -53.31
C ALA A 2 64.83 -55.11 -54.02
N ALA A 3 66.06 -55.09 -54.55
CA ALA A 3 66.60 -53.99 -55.32
C ALA A 3 65.73 -53.78 -56.58
N ASP A 4 65.05 -52.64 -56.67
CA ASP A 4 64.66 -52.12 -57.98
C ASP A 4 65.98 -51.76 -58.69
N GLU A 5 66.39 -52.61 -59.62
CA GLU A 5 67.47 -52.31 -60.55
C GLU A 5 67.03 -51.08 -61.36
N THR A 6 67.49 -49.88 -60.97
CA THR A 6 67.26 -48.65 -61.73
C THR A 6 68.03 -48.74 -63.04
N GLU A 7 67.38 -49.25 -64.09
CA GLU A 7 67.88 -49.17 -65.46
C GLU A 7 67.90 -47.70 -65.90
N PHE A 8 69.09 -47.12 -66.03
CA PHE A 8 69.24 -45.74 -66.50
C PHE A 8 69.01 -45.67 -68.02
N PRO A 9 68.15 -44.75 -68.51
CA PRO A 9 67.93 -44.59 -69.95
C PRO A 9 69.23 -44.15 -70.65
N ILE A 10 69.50 -44.72 -71.83
CA ILE A 10 70.74 -44.49 -72.60
C ILE A 10 70.49 -43.44 -73.68
N ALA A 11 71.22 -42.33 -73.64
CA ALA A 11 71.30 -41.34 -74.71
C ALA A 11 72.36 -41.75 -75.76
N VAL A 12 72.35 -41.09 -76.93
CA VAL A 12 73.22 -41.41 -78.09
C VAL A 12 74.72 -41.53 -77.74
N ARG A 13 75.16 -40.95 -76.62
CA ARG A 13 76.45 -41.24 -75.97
C ARG A 13 76.30 -41.30 -74.43
N GLY A 14 76.00 -42.48 -73.89
CA GLY A 14 76.03 -42.77 -72.45
C GLY A 14 74.69 -42.64 -71.72
N TYR A 15 74.68 -42.76 -70.40
CA TYR A 15 73.45 -42.64 -69.60
C TYR A 15 72.93 -41.21 -69.57
N GLU A 16 71.60 -41.07 -69.52
CA GLU A 16 70.94 -39.78 -69.37
C GLU A 16 71.27 -39.17 -68.01
N ARG A 17 72.04 -38.08 -68.04
CA ARG A 17 72.56 -37.43 -66.84
C ARG A 17 71.47 -37.00 -65.86
N GLY A 18 70.30 -36.57 -66.35
CA GLY A 18 69.17 -36.18 -65.51
C GLY A 18 68.64 -37.33 -64.64
N ALA A 19 68.38 -38.48 -65.27
CA ALA A 19 67.88 -39.67 -64.57
C ALA A 19 68.90 -40.23 -63.55
N VAL A 20 70.19 -40.19 -63.88
CA VAL A 20 71.27 -40.60 -62.94
C VAL A 20 71.40 -39.63 -61.77
N ASP A 21 71.38 -38.32 -62.03
CA ASP A 21 71.46 -37.30 -60.97
C ASP A 21 70.25 -37.38 -60.02
N ASP A 22 69.06 -37.72 -60.53
CA ASP A 22 67.85 -37.89 -59.71
C ASP A 22 67.91 -39.18 -58.86
N ALA A 23 68.36 -40.31 -59.42
CA ALA A 23 68.59 -41.52 -58.60
C ALA A 23 69.65 -41.32 -57.52
N ILE A 24 70.74 -40.59 -57.82
CA ILE A 24 71.75 -40.24 -56.81
C ILE A 24 71.15 -39.37 -55.70
N LYS A 25 70.25 -38.42 -56.04
CA LYS A 25 69.54 -37.63 -55.02
C LYS A 25 68.64 -38.51 -54.17
N ASP A 26 67.94 -39.48 -54.77
CA ASP A 26 67.04 -40.37 -54.04
C ASP A 26 67.83 -41.33 -53.14
N TYR A 27 68.93 -41.92 -53.60
CA TYR A 27 69.82 -42.69 -52.73
C TYR A 27 70.45 -41.84 -51.63
N ARG A 28 70.78 -40.57 -51.88
CA ARG A 28 71.25 -39.66 -50.82
C ARG A 28 70.15 -39.39 -49.79
N LYS A 29 68.89 -39.20 -50.20
CA LYS A 29 67.76 -39.07 -49.28
C LYS A 29 67.56 -40.35 -48.48
N GLU A 30 67.63 -41.51 -49.11
CA GLU A 30 67.50 -42.80 -48.43
C GLU A 30 68.64 -43.04 -47.43
N LEU A 31 69.88 -42.70 -47.79
CA LEU A 31 71.03 -42.82 -46.90
C LEU A 31 70.95 -41.85 -45.72
N LEU A 32 70.42 -40.64 -45.93
CA LEU A 32 70.10 -39.71 -44.84
C LEU A 32 68.99 -40.26 -43.94
N ASN A 33 67.93 -40.85 -44.52
CA ASN A 33 66.84 -41.47 -43.77
C ASN A 33 67.34 -42.67 -42.94
N LEU A 34 68.15 -43.55 -43.53
CA LEU A 34 68.75 -44.70 -42.84
C LEU A 34 69.71 -44.25 -41.73
N THR A 35 70.48 -43.19 -41.96
CA THR A 35 71.36 -42.61 -40.92
C THR A 35 70.52 -42.03 -39.77
N GLY A 36 69.40 -41.37 -40.09
CA GLY A 36 68.44 -40.88 -39.10
C GLY A 36 67.84 -42.01 -38.26
N LEU A 37 67.36 -43.07 -38.91
CA LEU A 37 66.81 -44.26 -38.25
C LEU A 37 67.86 -44.96 -37.37
N ASN A 38 69.11 -45.06 -37.83
CA ASN A 38 70.18 -45.69 -37.07
C ASN A 38 70.55 -44.88 -35.81
N ASN A 39 70.60 -43.55 -35.92
CA ASN A 39 70.81 -42.68 -34.78
C ASN A 39 69.65 -42.78 -33.77
N GLN A 40 68.41 -42.86 -34.24
CA GLN A 40 67.24 -43.06 -33.39
C GLN A 40 67.30 -44.42 -32.66
N LEU A 41 67.57 -45.51 -33.37
CA LEU A 41 67.72 -46.84 -32.79
C LEU A 41 68.86 -46.90 -31.77
N SER A 42 69.97 -46.19 -32.03
CA SER A 42 71.09 -46.12 -31.09
C SER A 42 70.72 -45.40 -29.79
N LEU A 43 69.88 -44.35 -29.86
CA LEU A 43 69.36 -43.66 -28.68
C LEU A 43 68.40 -44.55 -27.91
N GLU A 44 67.45 -45.19 -28.58
CA GLU A 44 66.48 -46.12 -27.97
C GLU A 44 67.20 -47.30 -27.31
N LEU A 45 68.24 -47.85 -27.94
CA LEU A 45 69.05 -48.93 -27.36
C LEU A 45 69.75 -48.46 -26.08
N ARG A 46 70.31 -47.25 -26.08
CA ARG A 46 70.98 -46.69 -24.91
C ARG A 46 70.00 -46.44 -23.76
N GLU A 47 68.81 -45.96 -24.05
CA GLU A 47 67.74 -45.81 -23.06
C GLU A 47 67.30 -47.17 -22.49
N ALA A 48 67.10 -48.17 -23.34
CA ALA A 48 66.73 -49.52 -22.92
C ALA A 48 67.83 -50.16 -22.06
N GLN A 49 69.10 -49.97 -22.41
CA GLN A 49 70.24 -50.42 -21.61
C GLN A 49 70.30 -49.74 -20.25
N ASN A 50 70.09 -48.43 -20.18
CA ASN A 50 70.04 -47.71 -18.90
C ASN A 50 68.90 -48.23 -18.02
N ARG A 51 67.71 -48.47 -18.60
CA ARG A 51 66.57 -49.07 -17.87
C ARG A 51 66.88 -50.48 -17.37
N LEU A 52 67.56 -51.30 -18.19
CA LEU A 52 68.01 -52.64 -17.78
C LEU A 52 68.96 -52.57 -16.58
N ILE A 53 69.94 -51.66 -16.61
CA ILE A 53 70.87 -51.47 -15.49
C ILE A 53 70.13 -51.04 -14.22
N ASP A 54 69.15 -50.15 -14.32
CA ASP A 54 68.37 -49.71 -13.16
C ASP A 54 67.43 -50.81 -12.63
N LEU A 55 66.83 -51.61 -13.51
CA LEU A 55 66.03 -52.77 -13.13
C LEU A 55 66.88 -53.88 -12.49
N ASP A 56 68.08 -54.14 -13.02
CA ASP A 56 69.02 -55.11 -12.45
C ASP A 56 69.49 -54.68 -11.05
N LYS A 57 69.70 -53.37 -10.82
CA LYS A 57 69.98 -52.84 -9.48
C LYS A 57 68.80 -53.07 -8.53
N GLN A 58 67.58 -52.76 -8.96
CA GLN A 58 66.37 -52.99 -8.16
C GLN A 58 66.14 -54.49 -7.86
N LEU A 59 66.42 -55.38 -8.83
CA LEU A 59 66.35 -56.82 -8.66
C LEU A 59 67.40 -57.33 -7.68
N ALA A 60 68.64 -56.87 -7.80
CA ALA A 60 69.72 -57.22 -6.88
C ALA A 60 69.38 -56.83 -5.43
N GLU A 61 68.85 -55.62 -5.22
CA GLU A 61 68.36 -55.16 -3.91
C GLU A 61 67.20 -55.99 -3.36
N ASN A 62 66.35 -56.56 -4.22
CA ASN A 62 65.23 -57.39 -3.83
C ASN A 62 65.64 -58.85 -3.51
N THR A 63 66.61 -59.40 -4.24
CA THR A 63 67.13 -60.77 -4.03
C THR A 63 68.12 -60.90 -2.86
N ALA A 64 68.80 -59.82 -2.48
CA ALA A 64 69.69 -59.77 -1.32
C ALA A 64 69.44 -58.46 -0.54
N PRO A 65 68.36 -58.40 0.26
CA PRO A 65 68.03 -57.20 1.03
C PRO A 65 69.17 -56.88 2.01
N SER A 66 69.91 -55.80 1.73
CA SER A 66 70.88 -55.26 2.67
C SER A 66 70.16 -54.42 3.73
N TYR A 67 70.67 -54.37 4.96
CA TYR A 67 70.10 -53.55 6.04
C TYR A 67 69.99 -52.07 5.64
N ALA A 68 70.93 -51.56 4.84
CA ALA A 68 70.88 -50.22 4.26
C ALA A 68 69.68 -50.03 3.31
N GLY A 69 69.34 -51.05 2.51
CA GLY A 69 68.17 -51.03 1.61
C GLY A 69 66.84 -51.06 2.36
N VAL A 70 66.76 -51.79 3.49
CA VAL A 70 65.57 -51.80 4.35
C VAL A 70 65.39 -50.44 5.04
N GLY A 71 66.47 -49.79 5.49
CA GLY A 71 66.45 -48.43 6.02
C GLY A 71 66.03 -47.37 5.00
N ALA A 72 66.55 -47.46 3.77
CA ALA A 72 66.15 -46.57 2.67
C ALA A 72 64.67 -46.74 2.31
N LYS A 73 64.17 -47.98 2.28
CA LYS A 73 62.76 -48.28 2.01
C LYS A 73 61.85 -47.82 3.16
N ALA A 74 62.29 -47.96 4.41
CA ALA A 74 61.58 -47.42 5.57
C ALA A 74 61.54 -45.88 5.57
N ALA A 75 62.65 -45.22 5.23
CA ALA A 75 62.71 -43.76 5.08
C ALA A 75 61.81 -43.26 3.93
N GLN A 76 61.74 -44.00 2.82
CA GLN A 76 60.84 -43.70 1.71
C GLN A 76 59.37 -43.85 2.12
N ILE A 77 59.01 -44.92 2.82
CA ILE A 77 57.66 -45.13 3.36
C ILE A 77 57.31 -43.98 4.33
N LEU A 78 58.23 -43.60 5.22
CA LEU A 78 58.08 -42.48 6.15
C LEU A 78 57.83 -41.16 5.42
N SER A 79 58.66 -40.82 4.42
CA SER A 79 58.49 -39.62 3.61
C SER A 79 57.14 -39.62 2.89
N THR A 80 56.74 -40.74 2.30
CA THR A 80 55.43 -40.83 1.62
C THR A 80 54.26 -40.75 2.59
N ALA A 81 54.39 -41.24 3.82
CA ALA A 81 53.37 -41.12 4.85
C ALA A 81 53.26 -39.69 5.38
N GLU A 82 54.38 -38.99 5.52
CA GLU A 82 54.43 -37.58 5.91
C GLU A 82 53.83 -36.67 4.83
N ASP A 83 54.15 -36.93 3.56
CA ASP A 83 53.53 -36.26 2.40
C ASP A 83 52.02 -36.53 2.31
N LEU A 84 51.60 -37.78 2.56
CA LEU A 84 50.18 -38.14 2.60
C LEU A 84 49.44 -37.41 3.73
N GLY A 85 50.01 -37.39 4.94
CA GLY A 85 49.42 -36.68 6.08
C GLY A 85 49.32 -35.18 5.85
N ASN A 86 50.34 -34.56 5.24
CA ASN A 86 50.30 -33.16 4.86
C ASN A 86 49.26 -32.88 3.79
N ARG A 87 49.10 -33.77 2.80
CA ARG A 87 48.08 -33.64 1.76
C ARG A 87 46.67 -33.75 2.33
N VAL A 88 46.39 -34.73 3.21
CA VAL A 88 45.07 -34.87 3.86
C VAL A 88 44.69 -33.62 4.65
N VAL A 89 45.64 -33.01 5.36
CA VAL A 89 45.40 -31.78 6.13
C VAL A 89 45.14 -30.59 5.19
N ALA A 90 45.92 -30.45 4.13
CA ALA A 90 45.72 -29.39 3.14
C ALA A 90 44.36 -29.54 2.43
N ASP A 91 43.96 -30.76 2.11
CA ASP A 91 42.65 -31.06 1.50
C ASP A 91 41.52 -30.71 2.48
N ALA A 92 41.65 -31.07 3.77
CA ALA A 92 40.68 -30.72 4.81
C ALA A 92 40.58 -29.20 5.06
N GLU A 93 41.70 -28.47 5.06
CA GLU A 93 41.71 -27.00 5.16
C GLU A 93 41.03 -26.36 3.94
N ALA A 94 41.31 -26.86 2.73
CA ALA A 94 40.68 -26.37 1.51
C ALA A 94 39.16 -26.64 1.52
N GLU A 95 38.73 -27.81 1.98
CA GLU A 95 37.32 -28.16 2.13
C GLU A 95 36.64 -27.26 3.19
N ARG A 96 37.30 -26.98 4.32
CA ARG A 96 36.79 -26.03 5.32
C ARG A 96 36.57 -24.65 4.72
N VAL A 97 37.55 -24.11 3.99
CA VAL A 97 37.44 -22.81 3.35
C VAL A 97 36.28 -22.78 2.35
N ALA A 98 36.11 -23.84 1.56
CA ALA A 98 34.99 -23.96 0.63
C ALA A 98 33.63 -24.01 1.35
N ILE A 99 33.52 -24.78 2.44
CA ILE A 99 32.30 -24.87 3.24
C ILE A 99 31.97 -23.53 3.90
N LEU A 100 32.97 -22.83 4.46
CA LEU A 100 32.79 -21.51 5.07
C LEU A 100 32.30 -20.48 4.05
N ALA A 101 32.88 -20.46 2.85
CA ALA A 101 32.43 -19.58 1.77
C ALA A 101 31.00 -19.91 1.31
N GLY A 102 30.64 -21.20 1.26
CA GLY A 102 29.27 -21.64 0.98
C GLY A 102 28.28 -21.18 2.06
N ILE A 103 28.63 -21.36 3.33
CA ILE A 103 27.81 -20.90 4.47
C ILE A 103 27.62 -19.39 4.44
N GLU A 104 28.67 -18.62 4.16
CA GLU A 104 28.59 -17.16 4.06
C GLU A 104 27.62 -16.74 2.94
N THR A 105 27.71 -17.39 1.78
CA THR A 105 26.78 -17.18 0.66
C THR A 105 25.34 -17.53 1.03
N ASP A 106 25.12 -18.65 1.71
CA ASP A 106 23.79 -19.08 2.16
C ASP A 106 23.19 -18.12 3.19
N ILE A 107 24.01 -17.59 4.10
CA ILE A 107 23.57 -16.56 5.07
C ILE A 107 23.17 -15.28 4.33
N GLU A 108 23.98 -14.84 3.37
CA GLU A 108 23.71 -13.65 2.56
C GLU A 108 22.39 -13.81 1.79
N GLN A 109 22.19 -14.96 1.14
CA GLN A 109 20.94 -15.29 0.44
C GLN A 109 19.74 -15.32 1.38
N ARG A 110 19.83 -16.00 2.53
CA ARG A 110 18.73 -16.05 3.50
C ARG A 110 18.39 -14.67 4.07
N ARG A 111 19.39 -13.82 4.28
CA ARG A 111 19.17 -12.42 4.66
C ARG A 111 18.45 -11.64 3.57
N ALA A 112 18.90 -11.78 2.32
CA ALA A 112 18.27 -11.13 1.18
C ALA A 112 16.81 -11.59 0.99
N ASP A 113 16.54 -12.88 1.08
CA ASP A 113 15.19 -13.45 0.99
C ASP A 113 14.29 -12.97 2.14
N GLY A 114 14.80 -12.97 3.38
CA GLY A 114 14.06 -12.48 4.54
C GLY A 114 13.75 -10.98 4.44
N GLN A 115 14.69 -10.19 3.93
CA GLN A 115 14.49 -8.76 3.71
C GLN A 115 13.48 -8.51 2.58
N ALA A 116 13.56 -9.25 1.47
CA ALA A 116 12.59 -9.16 0.38
C ALA A 116 11.17 -9.52 0.85
N TYR A 117 11.03 -10.59 1.65
CA TYR A 117 9.75 -10.99 2.23
C TYR A 117 9.18 -9.91 3.19
N TYR A 118 10.04 -9.33 4.04
CA TYR A 118 9.64 -8.24 4.92
C TYR A 118 9.19 -7.00 4.13
N ASP A 119 9.95 -6.60 3.11
CA ASP A 119 9.63 -5.46 2.26
C ASP A 119 8.31 -5.67 1.50
N GLU A 120 8.07 -6.89 0.99
CA GLU A 120 6.81 -7.26 0.34
C GLU A 120 5.62 -7.19 1.32
N LEU A 121 5.77 -7.74 2.53
CA LEU A 121 4.73 -7.75 3.55
C LEU A 121 4.40 -6.34 4.03
N VAL A 122 5.41 -5.49 4.24
CA VAL A 122 5.21 -4.07 4.58
C VAL A 122 4.50 -3.34 3.43
N ALA A 123 4.91 -3.57 2.18
CA ALA A 123 4.27 -2.96 1.02
C ALA A 123 2.82 -3.44 0.83
N GLU A 124 2.51 -4.70 1.14
CA GLU A 124 1.13 -5.21 1.12
C GLU A 124 0.29 -4.61 2.26
N ALA A 125 0.83 -4.55 3.48
CA ALA A 125 0.18 -3.93 4.63
C ALA A 125 -0.13 -2.45 4.37
N GLN A 126 0.82 -1.70 3.80
CA GLN A 126 0.63 -0.31 3.38
C GLN A 126 -0.46 -0.19 2.31
N ARG A 127 -0.41 -0.99 1.23
CA ARG A 127 -1.46 -1.00 0.19
C ARG A 127 -2.84 -1.33 0.76
N ARG A 128 -2.92 -2.22 1.75
CA ARG A 128 -4.18 -2.56 2.43
C ARG A 128 -4.68 -1.41 3.30
N ALA A 129 -3.80 -0.77 4.05
CA ALA A 129 -4.13 0.43 4.83
C ALA A 129 -4.64 1.56 3.93
N ASP A 130 -3.94 1.85 2.83
CA ASP A 130 -4.33 2.87 1.86
C ASP A 130 -5.70 2.59 1.25
N ARG A 131 -5.99 1.32 0.90
CA ARG A 131 -7.32 0.92 0.40
C ARG A 131 -8.41 1.19 1.44
N ILE A 132 -8.18 0.85 2.71
CA ILE A 132 -9.15 1.08 3.79
C ILE A 132 -9.36 2.58 4.00
N ILE A 133 -8.29 3.37 4.06
CA ILE A 133 -8.36 4.82 4.25
C ILE A 133 -9.10 5.49 3.08
N ASN A 134 -8.79 5.10 1.83
CA ASN A 134 -9.45 5.66 0.65
C ASN A 134 -10.93 5.26 0.57
N SER A 135 -11.26 4.02 0.92
CA SER A 135 -12.66 3.58 1.01
C SER A 135 -13.42 4.37 2.07
N ALA A 136 -12.88 4.46 3.29
CA ALA A 136 -13.50 5.19 4.39
C ALA A 136 -13.67 6.69 4.08
N LYS A 137 -12.69 7.29 3.38
CA LYS A 137 -12.78 8.67 2.92
C LYS A 137 -13.88 8.86 1.87
N THR A 138 -13.99 7.93 0.91
CA THR A 138 -15.04 7.97 -0.12
C THR A 138 -16.43 7.84 0.50
N ASP A 139 -16.60 6.89 1.43
CA ASP A 139 -17.85 6.69 2.15
C ASP A 139 -18.22 7.91 3.01
N TYR A 140 -17.23 8.53 3.64
CA TYR A 140 -17.40 9.78 4.38
C TYR A 140 -17.82 10.94 3.47
N ASP A 141 -17.13 11.14 2.35
CA ASP A 141 -17.46 12.22 1.41
C ASP A 141 -18.86 12.03 0.81
N GLU A 142 -19.25 10.78 0.50
CA GLU A 142 -20.59 10.46 0.00
C GLU A 142 -21.69 10.71 1.04
N THR A 143 -21.49 10.24 2.29
CA THR A 143 -22.46 10.47 3.38
C THR A 143 -22.59 11.96 3.71
N MET A 144 -21.49 12.70 3.74
CA MET A 144 -21.50 14.16 3.91
C MET A 144 -22.20 14.89 2.76
N ALA A 145 -21.98 14.48 1.52
CA ALA A 145 -22.67 15.05 0.37
C ALA A 145 -24.18 14.81 0.44
N LYS A 146 -24.60 13.58 0.78
CA LYS A 146 -26.02 13.22 0.98
C LYS A 146 -26.66 14.05 2.10
N ALA A 147 -25.99 14.16 3.25
CA ALA A 147 -26.48 14.95 4.39
C ALA A 147 -26.64 16.43 4.02
N LYS A 148 -25.66 17.03 3.33
CA LYS A 148 -25.75 18.42 2.86
C LYS A 148 -26.90 18.64 1.88
N ILE A 149 -27.09 17.74 0.91
CA ILE A 149 -28.20 17.84 -0.05
C ILE A 149 -29.55 17.73 0.66
N GLN A 150 -29.69 16.81 1.61
CA GLN A 150 -30.92 16.66 2.40
C GLN A 150 -31.21 17.90 3.26
N ALA A 151 -30.20 18.43 3.94
CA ALA A 151 -30.33 19.66 4.72
C ALA A 151 -30.74 20.85 3.83
N GLN A 152 -30.13 21.01 2.66
CA GLN A 152 -30.49 22.08 1.73
C GLN A 152 -31.93 21.92 1.22
N ARG A 153 -32.35 20.70 0.87
CA ARG A 153 -33.73 20.42 0.44
C ARG A 153 -34.74 20.79 1.53
N LEU A 154 -34.49 20.40 2.78
CA LEU A 154 -35.37 20.75 3.91
C LEU A 154 -35.47 22.26 4.11
N ILE A 155 -34.34 22.97 4.00
CA ILE A 155 -34.31 24.43 4.08
C ILE A 155 -35.12 25.06 2.93
N ASP A 156 -34.91 24.62 1.69
CA ASP A 156 -35.60 25.16 0.52
C ASP A 156 -37.11 24.88 0.54
N GLU A 157 -37.50 23.71 1.06
CA GLU A 157 -38.91 23.34 1.27
C GLU A 157 -39.55 24.21 2.35
N ALA A 158 -38.89 24.37 3.51
CA ALA A 158 -39.36 25.24 4.58
C ALA A 158 -39.48 26.71 4.13
N MET A 159 -38.53 27.21 3.32
CA MET A 159 -38.62 28.56 2.76
C MET A 159 -39.78 28.72 1.78
N ARG A 160 -40.02 27.73 0.92
CA ARG A 160 -41.15 27.74 -0.02
C ARG A 160 -42.49 27.68 0.71
N GLU A 161 -42.62 26.82 1.71
CA GLU A 161 -43.82 26.70 2.53
C GLU A 161 -44.08 28.01 3.28
N ALA A 162 -43.07 28.58 3.93
CA ALA A 162 -43.18 29.89 4.59
C ALA A 162 -43.56 31.02 3.62
N GLY A 163 -43.01 31.02 2.40
CA GLY A 163 -43.37 31.97 1.35
C GLY A 163 -44.82 31.82 0.88
N SER A 164 -45.26 30.58 0.66
CA SER A 164 -46.64 30.26 0.27
C SER A 164 -47.65 30.69 1.35
N ILE A 165 -47.38 30.33 2.60
CA ILE A 165 -48.21 30.73 3.76
C ILE A 165 -48.28 32.26 3.85
N ARG A 166 -47.14 32.96 3.77
CA ARG A 166 -47.11 34.43 3.80
C ARG A 166 -47.89 35.07 2.65
N GLY A 167 -47.79 34.51 1.44
CA GLY A 167 -48.53 34.96 0.26
C GLY A 167 -50.05 34.78 0.42
N ALA A 168 -50.47 33.60 0.89
CA ALA A 168 -51.87 33.31 1.18
C ALA A 168 -52.43 34.25 2.26
N ILE A 169 -51.69 34.45 3.36
CA ILE A 169 -52.06 35.38 4.44
C ILE A 169 -52.17 36.80 3.92
N SER A 170 -51.18 37.29 3.14
CA SER A 170 -51.22 38.64 2.60
C SER A 170 -52.45 38.87 1.73
N THR A 171 -52.85 37.84 0.96
CA THR A 171 -54.04 37.89 0.11
C THR A 171 -55.33 37.87 0.94
N GLU A 172 -55.43 37.03 1.97
CA GLU A 172 -56.59 37.00 2.85
C GLU A 172 -56.71 38.28 3.68
N VAL A 173 -55.61 38.80 4.23
CA VAL A 173 -55.60 40.09 4.96
C VAL A 173 -56.02 41.23 4.03
N ALA A 174 -55.51 41.27 2.78
CA ALA A 174 -55.93 42.26 1.80
C ALA A 174 -57.43 42.14 1.45
N ARG A 175 -57.92 40.90 1.28
CA ARG A 175 -59.34 40.63 1.01
C ARG A 175 -60.21 41.09 2.18
N MET A 176 -59.88 40.69 3.42
CA MET A 176 -60.59 41.10 4.63
C MET A 176 -60.61 42.61 4.81
N ARG A 177 -59.47 43.29 4.55
CA ARG A 177 -59.39 44.74 4.63
C ARG A 177 -60.26 45.41 3.57
N ALA A 178 -60.29 44.88 2.35
CA ALA A 178 -61.11 45.40 1.27
C ALA A 178 -62.61 45.18 1.51
N THR A 179 -63.01 44.01 2.01
CA THR A 179 -64.41 43.72 2.38
C THR A 179 -64.84 44.60 3.55
N ALA A 180 -64.03 44.69 4.61
CA ALA A 180 -64.32 45.56 5.75
C ALA A 180 -64.47 47.03 5.31
N LYS A 181 -63.58 47.54 4.44
CA LYS A 181 -63.67 48.90 3.92
C LYS A 181 -64.95 49.13 3.11
N ARG A 182 -65.35 48.18 2.24
CA ARG A 182 -66.60 48.27 1.47
C ARG A 182 -67.82 48.25 2.36
N ASP A 183 -67.87 47.34 3.33
CA ASP A 183 -69.00 47.24 4.27
C ASP A 183 -69.16 48.52 5.09
N ILE A 184 -68.03 49.12 5.48
CA ILE A 184 -67.97 50.43 6.13
C ILE A 184 -68.54 51.52 5.22
N GLU A 185 -68.07 51.63 3.97
CA GLU A 185 -68.55 52.64 3.02
C GLU A 185 -70.03 52.50 2.71
N VAL A 186 -70.52 51.26 2.48
CA VAL A 186 -71.95 50.99 2.24
C VAL A 186 -72.79 51.46 3.43
N LYS A 187 -72.39 51.13 4.67
CA LYS A 187 -73.15 51.53 5.86
C LYS A 187 -73.08 53.03 6.13
N ALA A 188 -71.96 53.68 5.85
CA ALA A 188 -71.85 55.13 5.91
C ALA A 188 -72.83 55.79 4.92
N THR A 189 -72.87 55.33 3.67
CA THR A 189 -73.80 55.87 2.67
C THR A 189 -75.27 55.59 2.98
N GLU A 190 -75.60 54.40 3.52
CA GLU A 190 -76.96 54.09 3.99
C GLU A 190 -77.37 55.02 5.14
N SER A 191 -76.48 55.25 6.10
CA SER A 191 -76.70 56.18 7.21
C SER A 191 -76.93 57.61 6.70
N ASP A 192 -76.06 58.10 5.81
CA ASP A 192 -76.18 59.44 5.22
C ASP A 192 -77.47 59.60 4.42
N ARG A 193 -77.88 58.56 3.66
CA ARG A 193 -79.14 58.57 2.91
C ARG A 193 -80.35 58.62 3.84
N VAL A 194 -80.37 57.80 4.89
CA VAL A 194 -81.47 57.83 5.88
C VAL A 194 -81.56 59.19 6.56
N LEU A 195 -80.42 59.80 6.89
CA LEU A 195 -80.37 61.16 7.45
C LEU A 195 -80.90 62.20 6.45
N ALA A 196 -80.55 62.11 5.18
CA ALA A 196 -81.01 63.02 4.13
C ALA A 196 -82.51 62.88 3.83
N GLU A 197 -83.02 61.64 3.71
CA GLU A 197 -84.44 61.35 3.51
C GLU A 197 -85.29 61.93 4.66
N ARG A 198 -84.83 61.75 5.91
CA ARG A 198 -85.51 62.32 7.08
C ARG A 198 -85.49 63.85 7.09
N ARG A 199 -84.37 64.48 6.70
CA ARG A 199 -84.28 65.94 6.54
C ARG A 199 -85.22 66.48 5.46
N LEU A 200 -85.35 65.79 4.33
CA LEU A 200 -86.23 66.21 3.25
C LEU A 200 -87.71 66.08 3.64
N ILE A 201 -88.07 65.01 4.37
CA ILE A 201 -89.42 64.87 4.95
C ILE A 201 -89.72 66.04 5.89
N LEU A 202 -88.75 66.47 6.70
CA LEU A 202 -88.90 67.66 7.55
C LEU A 202 -89.13 68.93 6.73
N GLU A 203 -88.25 69.24 5.78
CA GLU A 203 -88.40 70.44 4.95
C GLU A 203 -89.76 70.45 4.22
N ARG A 204 -90.19 69.30 3.68
CA ARG A 204 -91.50 69.17 3.04
C ARG A 204 -92.66 69.38 4.01
N ASN A 205 -92.63 68.76 5.18
CA ASN A 205 -93.64 68.94 6.23
C ASN A 205 -93.67 70.37 6.80
N MET A 206 -92.61 71.16 6.58
CA MET A 206 -92.55 72.56 6.97
C MET A 206 -93.01 73.54 5.87
N VAL A 207 -93.12 73.11 4.61
CA VAL A 207 -93.39 74.01 3.47
C VAL A 207 -94.84 73.92 2.93
N GLU A 208 -95.66 72.99 3.41
CA GLU A 208 -97.08 72.85 3.01
C GLU A 208 -98.01 72.74 4.24
N PRO A 209 -98.85 73.74 4.63
CA PRO A 209 -98.92 75.16 4.30
C PRO A 209 -98.84 76.10 5.53
N ILE A 210 -98.54 77.39 5.29
CA ILE A 210 -98.75 78.49 6.22
C ILE A 210 -100.26 78.66 6.48
N LYS A 211 -100.74 78.31 7.68
CA LYS A 211 -101.90 78.91 8.40
C LYS A 211 -102.19 78.19 9.75
N GLU A 212 -101.47 78.56 10.81
CA GLU A 212 -101.99 78.92 12.16
C GLU A 212 -100.83 79.09 13.16
N GLN A 213 -100.23 80.29 13.13
CA GLN A 213 -99.08 80.66 13.95
C GLN A 213 -99.53 80.98 15.38
N LEU A 214 -99.28 80.08 16.33
CA LEU A 214 -98.51 80.34 17.59
C LEU A 214 -98.64 79.16 18.59
N ALA A 215 -99.68 78.34 18.52
CA ALA A 215 -99.81 77.13 19.35
C ALA A 215 -99.02 75.93 18.79
N GLU A 216 -98.87 75.86 17.46
CA GLU A 216 -98.04 74.85 16.77
C GLU A 216 -96.54 75.11 16.87
N ALA A 217 -96.09 76.32 17.22
CA ALA A 217 -94.67 76.64 17.29
C ALA A 217 -93.94 75.84 18.39
N LEU A 218 -94.55 75.72 19.58
CA LEU A 218 -94.04 74.91 20.71
C LEU A 218 -94.11 73.40 20.43
N LEU A 219 -95.16 72.93 19.74
CA LEU A 219 -95.27 71.53 19.32
C LEU A 219 -94.29 71.19 18.19
N SER A 220 -93.99 72.12 17.27
CA SER A 220 -92.97 71.96 16.24
C SER A 220 -91.56 72.02 16.81
N GLU A 221 -91.33 72.85 17.85
CA GLU A 221 -90.04 72.95 18.53
C GLU A 221 -89.78 71.70 19.36
N GLN A 222 -90.77 71.20 20.11
CA GLN A 222 -90.67 69.90 20.79
C GLN A 222 -90.48 68.75 19.79
N ALA A 223 -91.23 68.71 18.69
CA ALA A 223 -91.05 67.68 17.66
C ALA A 223 -89.67 67.75 16.97
N ARG A 224 -89.10 68.95 16.81
CA ARG A 224 -87.73 69.14 16.32
C ARG A 224 -86.70 68.65 17.33
N ILE A 225 -86.86 69.01 18.61
CA ILE A 225 -85.95 68.58 19.68
C ILE A 225 -85.99 67.05 19.83
N ASP A 226 -87.18 66.44 19.86
CA ASP A 226 -87.35 64.99 19.98
C ASP A 226 -86.73 64.26 18.79
N LEU A 227 -86.86 64.80 17.57
CA LEU A 227 -86.28 64.21 16.38
C LEU A 227 -84.76 64.43 16.28
N ASP A 228 -84.25 65.61 16.66
CA ASP A 228 -82.80 65.83 16.77
C ASP A 228 -82.18 64.92 17.83
N LEU A 229 -82.91 64.64 18.91
CA LEU A 229 -82.55 63.64 19.90
C LEU A 229 -82.55 62.23 19.29
N GLU A 230 -83.55 61.87 18.47
CA GLU A 230 -83.58 60.58 17.77
C GLU A 230 -82.45 60.46 16.72
N LEU A 231 -82.13 61.54 16.00
CA LEU A 231 -81.05 61.58 15.00
C LEU A 231 -79.68 61.46 15.68
N THR A 232 -79.47 62.17 16.78
CA THR A 232 -78.24 62.06 17.56
C THR A 232 -78.12 60.69 18.24
N ALA A 233 -79.22 60.13 18.76
CA ALA A 233 -79.26 58.78 19.29
C ALA A 233 -78.93 57.73 18.21
N ARG A 234 -79.53 57.81 17.02
CA ARG A 234 -79.22 56.91 15.90
C ARG A 234 -77.79 57.07 15.38
N ARG A 235 -77.25 58.29 15.36
CA ARG A 235 -75.84 58.53 15.01
C ARG A 235 -74.91 57.89 16.04
N ALA A 236 -75.20 58.06 17.32
CA ALA A 236 -74.43 57.44 18.40
C ALA A 236 -74.53 55.91 18.36
N GLU A 237 -75.71 55.34 18.05
CA GLU A 237 -75.89 53.89 17.86
C GLU A 237 -75.10 53.39 16.63
N ALA A 238 -75.19 54.07 15.49
CA ALA A 238 -74.44 53.70 14.29
C ALA A 238 -72.92 53.80 14.49
N GLU A 239 -72.44 54.84 15.19
CA GLU A 239 -71.03 55.01 15.51
C GLU A 239 -70.55 53.91 16.48
N LYS A 240 -71.38 53.52 17.45
CA LYS A 240 -71.09 52.41 18.36
C LYS A 240 -71.05 51.07 17.63
N GLU A 241 -71.99 50.81 16.71
CA GLU A 241 -71.96 49.61 15.87
C GLU A 241 -70.74 49.58 14.95
N TYR A 242 -70.37 50.73 14.37
CA TYR A 242 -69.17 50.90 13.57
C TYR A 242 -67.91 50.57 14.36
N GLN A 243 -67.77 51.14 15.56
CA GLN A 243 -66.64 50.86 16.45
C GLN A 243 -66.57 49.39 16.84
N ARG A 244 -67.70 48.75 17.14
CA ARG A 244 -67.76 47.31 17.45
C ARG A 244 -67.23 46.47 16.29
N LYS A 245 -67.72 46.70 15.07
CA LYS A 245 -67.27 45.94 13.89
C LYS A 245 -65.81 46.21 13.54
N TYR A 246 -65.33 47.44 13.73
CA TYR A 246 -63.92 47.76 13.56
C TYR A 246 -63.06 46.98 14.57
N GLN A 247 -63.46 46.93 15.83
CA GLN A 247 -62.79 46.13 16.86
C GLN A 247 -62.81 44.63 16.54
N GLU A 248 -63.93 44.10 16.05
CA GLU A 248 -64.05 42.71 15.60
C GLU A 248 -63.11 42.40 14.42
N ALA A 249 -63.03 43.28 13.43
CA ALA A 249 -62.11 43.14 12.30
C ALA A 249 -60.65 43.19 12.74
N VAL A 250 -60.29 44.12 13.64
CA VAL A 250 -58.94 44.20 14.21
C VAL A 250 -58.61 42.92 14.98
N ALA A 251 -59.52 42.43 15.82
CA ALA A 251 -59.34 41.19 16.59
C ALA A 251 -59.15 39.98 15.67
N GLN A 252 -59.91 39.88 14.58
CA GLN A 252 -59.72 38.82 13.58
C GLN A 252 -58.35 38.91 12.91
N THR A 253 -57.92 40.11 12.48
CA THR A 253 -56.59 40.28 11.88
C THR A 253 -55.44 39.97 12.84
N GLN A 254 -55.60 40.32 14.12
CA GLN A 254 -54.62 40.00 15.15
C GLN A 254 -54.53 38.49 15.35
N LYS A 255 -55.67 37.79 15.41
CA LYS A 255 -55.70 36.33 15.50
C LYS A 255 -54.98 35.67 14.33
N TYR A 256 -55.18 36.14 13.10
CA TYR A 256 -54.45 35.62 11.93
C TYR A 256 -52.95 35.88 12.00
N LEU A 257 -52.53 37.05 12.49
CA LEU A 257 -51.11 37.36 12.71
C LEU A 257 -50.50 36.44 13.78
N ASP A 258 -51.23 36.19 14.86
CA ASP A 258 -50.78 35.31 15.95
C ASP A 258 -50.65 33.85 15.45
N ASP A 259 -51.65 33.35 14.71
CA ASP A 259 -51.60 32.02 14.08
C ASP A 259 -50.43 31.88 13.09
N ALA A 260 -50.17 32.92 12.29
CA ALA A 260 -49.04 32.96 11.36
C ALA A 260 -47.68 32.94 12.09
N ASN A 261 -47.56 33.70 13.18
CA ASN A 261 -46.37 33.72 14.01
C ASN A 261 -46.14 32.36 14.68
N ALA A 262 -47.21 31.68 15.12
CA ALA A 262 -47.13 30.33 15.67
C ALA A 262 -46.66 29.30 14.64
N GLN A 263 -47.18 29.37 13.40
CA GLN A 263 -46.73 28.51 12.29
C GLN A 263 -45.28 28.77 11.92
N LEU A 264 -44.85 30.04 11.84
CA LEU A 264 -43.47 30.41 11.57
C LEU A 264 -42.54 29.88 12.69
N SER A 265 -42.93 30.03 13.95
CA SER A 265 -42.17 29.50 15.09
C SER A 265 -42.02 27.97 14.99
N THR A 266 -43.07 27.27 14.56
CA THR A 266 -43.06 25.81 14.38
C THR A 266 -42.15 25.39 13.22
N ALA A 267 -42.15 26.15 12.13
CA ALA A 267 -41.23 25.91 11.01
C ALA A 267 -39.77 26.15 11.44
N LEU A 268 -39.50 27.21 12.21
CA LEU A 268 -38.17 27.51 12.73
C LEU A 268 -37.66 26.42 13.68
N THR A 269 -38.52 25.88 14.57
CA THR A 269 -38.12 24.77 15.44
C THR A 269 -37.83 23.50 14.64
N ARG A 270 -38.63 23.18 13.61
CA ARG A 270 -38.34 22.06 12.67
C ARG A 270 -37.00 22.22 11.96
N VAL A 271 -36.66 23.43 11.51
CA VAL A 271 -35.35 23.71 10.89
C VAL A 271 -34.22 23.56 11.92
N ALA A 272 -34.43 24.01 13.16
CA ALA A 272 -33.45 23.85 14.23
C ALA A 272 -33.22 22.37 14.60
N THR A 273 -34.28 21.56 14.69
CA THR A 273 -34.15 20.11 14.94
C THR A 273 -33.45 19.41 13.80
N ALA A 274 -33.81 19.71 12.54
CA ALA A 274 -33.14 19.14 11.38
C ALA A 274 -31.64 19.51 11.31
N ARG A 275 -31.28 20.75 11.71
CA ARG A 275 -29.88 21.16 11.82
C ARG A 275 -29.14 20.37 12.91
N LEU A 276 -29.74 20.18 14.07
CA LEU A 276 -29.16 19.39 15.15
C LEU A 276 -28.99 17.91 14.73
N GLU A 277 -29.98 17.34 14.05
CA GLU A 277 -29.89 15.99 13.49
C GLU A 277 -28.75 15.88 12.46
N ALA A 278 -28.61 16.88 11.56
CA ALA A 278 -27.49 16.91 10.61
C ALA A 278 -26.13 17.02 11.31
N GLU A 279 -26.01 17.86 12.34
CA GLU A 279 -24.78 18.04 13.11
C GLU A 279 -24.41 16.77 13.90
N THR A 280 -25.38 16.12 14.54
CA THR A 280 -25.15 14.83 15.23
C THR A 280 -24.75 13.72 14.26
N LEU A 281 -25.32 13.69 13.06
CA LEU A 281 -24.95 12.75 12.00
C LEU A 281 -23.55 13.04 11.45
N GLU A 282 -23.15 14.31 11.31
CA GLU A 282 -21.78 14.70 10.96
C GLU A 282 -20.77 14.31 12.04
N VAL A 283 -21.07 14.56 13.31
CA VAL A 283 -20.20 14.15 14.43
C VAL A 283 -20.09 12.62 14.50
N GLY A 284 -21.20 11.91 14.31
CA GLY A 284 -21.24 10.44 14.23
C GLY A 284 -20.38 9.91 13.09
N ALA A 285 -20.53 10.45 11.88
CA ALA A 285 -19.74 10.06 10.72
C ALA A 285 -18.23 10.34 10.93
N ARG A 286 -17.87 11.49 11.51
CA ARG A 286 -16.48 11.80 11.87
C ARG A 286 -15.92 10.82 12.91
N SER A 287 -16.71 10.47 13.92
CA SER A 287 -16.30 9.50 14.95
C SER A 287 -16.09 8.11 14.37
N ILE A 288 -17.01 7.62 13.54
CA ILE A 288 -16.89 6.30 12.88
C ILE A 288 -15.67 6.27 11.96
N ASN A 289 -15.47 7.33 11.16
CA ASN A 289 -14.30 7.40 10.27
C ASN A 289 -12.99 7.44 11.07
N LYS A 290 -12.94 8.19 12.16
CA LYS A 290 -11.79 8.19 13.08
C LYS A 290 -11.53 6.80 13.65
N GLN A 291 -12.57 6.13 14.16
CA GLN A 291 -12.44 4.78 14.71
C GLN A 291 -11.96 3.78 13.66
N ALA A 292 -12.49 3.84 12.43
CA ALA A 292 -12.07 2.97 11.33
C ALA A 292 -10.59 3.20 10.96
N ILE A 293 -10.13 4.45 10.96
CA ILE A 293 -8.71 4.79 10.72
C ILE A 293 -7.83 4.27 11.86
N ASP A 294 -8.23 4.47 13.11
CA ASP A 294 -7.48 4.03 14.29
C ASP A 294 -7.39 2.50 14.33
N GLU A 295 -8.49 1.77 14.08
CA GLU A 295 -8.50 0.31 13.97
C GLU A 295 -7.64 -0.22 12.80
N ALA A 296 -7.62 0.49 11.67
CA ALA A 296 -6.78 0.12 10.53
C ALA A 296 -5.29 0.32 10.86
N ARG A 297 -4.95 1.39 11.58
CA ARG A 297 -3.58 1.65 12.07
C ARG A 297 -3.12 0.59 13.06
N GLU A 298 -3.95 0.26 14.05
CA GLU A 298 -3.63 -0.77 15.05
C GLU A 298 -3.41 -2.13 14.39
N LYS A 299 -4.26 -2.51 13.43
CA LYS A 299 -4.06 -3.75 12.65
C LYS A 299 -2.78 -3.74 11.82
N ALA A 300 -2.45 -2.60 11.19
CA ALA A 300 -1.21 -2.48 10.42
C ALA A 300 0.03 -2.59 11.33
N GLU A 301 0.02 -1.92 12.48
CA GLU A 301 1.10 -1.96 13.47
C GLU A 301 1.27 -3.35 14.08
N ALA A 302 0.17 -4.05 14.36
CA ALA A 302 0.20 -5.45 14.80
C ALA A 302 0.80 -6.40 13.74
N ILE A 303 0.47 -6.21 12.46
CA ILE A 303 1.05 -7.01 11.36
C ILE A 303 2.55 -6.75 11.23
N ILE A 304 2.98 -5.48 11.28
CA ILE A 304 4.40 -5.11 11.21
C ILE A 304 5.17 -5.70 12.40
N SER A 305 4.63 -5.58 13.61
CA SER A 305 5.24 -6.16 14.82
C SER A 305 5.36 -7.69 14.73
N ALA A 306 4.31 -8.37 14.26
CA ALA A 306 4.36 -9.81 14.04
C ALA A 306 5.40 -10.21 12.99
N ALA A 307 5.49 -9.46 11.89
CA ALA A 307 6.49 -9.66 10.84
C ALA A 307 7.93 -9.48 11.36
N GLU A 308 8.16 -8.46 12.20
CA GLU A 308 9.46 -8.23 12.82
C GLU A 308 9.87 -9.35 13.77
N ILE A 309 8.92 -9.90 14.54
CA ILE A 309 9.16 -11.04 15.43
C ILE A 309 9.52 -12.27 14.61
N GLU A 310 8.79 -12.56 13.54
CA GLU A 310 9.05 -13.69 12.65
C GLU A 310 10.41 -13.55 11.93
N ALA A 311 10.71 -12.37 11.37
CA ALA A 311 12.01 -12.10 10.75
C ALA A 311 13.17 -12.29 11.75
N ARG A 312 13.01 -11.83 12.99
CA ARG A 312 13.99 -12.05 14.06
C ARG A 312 14.14 -13.52 14.42
N SER A 313 13.05 -14.30 14.47
CA SER A 313 13.14 -15.73 14.77
C SER A 313 13.84 -16.50 13.65
N VAL A 314 13.53 -16.20 12.39
CA VAL A 314 14.18 -16.81 11.22
C VAL A 314 15.69 -16.52 11.22
N LEU A 315 16.08 -15.28 11.53
CA LEU A 315 17.49 -14.90 11.64
C LEU A 315 18.18 -15.62 12.80
N ALA A 316 17.54 -15.72 13.96
CA ALA A 316 18.09 -16.42 15.12
C ALA A 316 18.27 -17.92 14.84
N ASP A 317 17.29 -18.57 14.22
CA ASP A 317 17.35 -19.98 13.82
C ASP A 317 18.45 -20.23 12.78
N ALA A 318 18.61 -19.33 11.82
CA ALA A 318 19.69 -19.41 10.83
C ALA A 318 21.06 -19.29 11.51
N GLN A 319 21.24 -18.33 12.42
CA GLN A 319 22.47 -18.15 13.18
C GLN A 319 22.79 -19.36 14.06
N ALA A 320 21.79 -19.96 14.72
CA ALA A 320 21.96 -21.15 15.53
C ALA A 320 22.43 -22.35 14.71
N LYS A 321 21.81 -22.59 13.54
CA LYS A 321 22.22 -23.67 12.62
C LYS A 321 23.63 -23.48 12.08
N VAL A 322 24.01 -22.24 11.75
CA VAL A 322 25.36 -21.92 11.30
C VAL A 322 26.37 -22.15 12.42
N ALA A 323 26.08 -21.70 13.64
CA ALA A 323 26.95 -21.91 14.79
C ALA A 323 27.14 -23.41 15.10
N GLU A 324 26.08 -24.21 15.02
CA GLU A 324 26.16 -25.66 15.18
C GLU A 324 27.04 -26.29 14.11
N ARG A 325 26.85 -25.92 12.84
CA ARG A 325 27.67 -26.44 11.73
C ARG A 325 29.14 -26.06 11.87
N LEU A 326 29.43 -24.82 12.24
CA LEU A 326 30.80 -24.35 12.51
C LEU A 326 31.45 -25.14 13.65
N HIS A 327 30.71 -25.38 14.73
CA HIS A 327 31.20 -26.17 15.84
C HIS A 327 31.51 -27.62 15.41
N THR A 328 30.63 -28.26 14.62
CA THR A 328 30.90 -29.62 14.11
C THR A 328 32.19 -29.67 13.29
N LEU A 329 32.40 -28.70 12.39
CA LEU A 329 33.60 -28.62 11.56
C LEU A 329 34.87 -28.38 12.41
N ASP A 330 34.83 -27.49 13.40
CA ASP A 330 35.97 -27.27 14.32
C ASP A 330 36.34 -28.54 15.09
N THR A 331 35.34 -29.33 15.51
CA THR A 331 35.61 -30.61 16.18
C THR A 331 36.23 -31.66 15.27
N GLU A 332 35.82 -31.72 14.01
CA GLU A 332 36.39 -32.62 13.00
C GLU A 332 37.83 -32.22 12.66
N GLU A 333 38.08 -30.92 12.50
CA GLU A 333 39.43 -30.37 12.26
C GLU A 333 40.39 -30.72 13.41
N ARG A 334 39.96 -30.54 14.66
CA ARG A 334 40.79 -30.90 15.82
C ARG A 334 41.10 -32.39 15.89
N LYS A 335 40.17 -33.26 15.51
CA LYS A 335 40.42 -34.71 15.45
C LYS A 335 41.47 -35.03 14.39
N LEU A 336 41.33 -34.48 13.19
CA LEU A 336 42.30 -34.64 12.10
C LEU A 336 43.68 -34.11 12.48
N ALA A 337 43.75 -32.96 13.17
CA ALA A 337 45.00 -32.39 13.65
C ALA A 337 45.69 -33.28 14.71
N LEU A 338 44.92 -33.84 15.67
CA LEU A 338 45.44 -34.78 16.66
C LEU A 338 45.90 -36.10 16.03
N GLU A 339 45.16 -36.62 15.04
CA GLU A 339 45.57 -37.79 14.27
C GLU A 339 46.88 -37.54 13.52
N LYS A 340 47.03 -36.36 12.89
CA LYS A 340 48.28 -35.93 12.25
C LYS A 340 49.44 -35.92 13.26
N GLU A 341 49.25 -35.29 14.41
CA GLU A 341 50.30 -35.18 15.44
C GLU A 341 50.69 -36.56 15.99
N SER A 342 49.71 -37.43 16.20
CA SER A 342 49.95 -38.83 16.60
C SER A 342 50.75 -39.59 15.55
N ILE A 343 50.38 -39.48 14.26
CA ILE A 343 51.10 -40.10 13.15
C ILE A 343 52.53 -39.56 13.06
N LEU A 344 52.73 -38.24 13.16
CA LEU A 344 54.06 -37.62 13.14
C LEU A 344 54.93 -38.06 14.32
N ASN A 345 54.37 -38.16 15.53
CA ASN A 345 55.08 -38.67 16.69
C ASN A 345 55.45 -40.15 16.54
N TYR A 346 54.54 -40.97 15.99
CA TYR A 346 54.80 -42.37 15.70
C TYR A 346 55.92 -42.52 14.65
N LEU A 347 55.86 -41.72 13.59
CA LEU A 347 56.90 -41.64 12.56
C LEU A 347 58.25 -41.22 13.14
N ASN A 348 58.30 -40.19 13.97
CA ASN A 348 59.53 -39.74 14.63
C ASN A 348 60.13 -40.81 15.55
N ASN A 349 59.30 -41.52 16.33
CA ASN A 349 59.74 -42.64 17.15
C ASN A 349 60.31 -43.78 16.28
N LEU A 350 59.65 -44.09 15.16
CA LEU A 350 60.13 -45.11 14.21
C LEU A 350 61.47 -44.72 13.58
N LYS A 351 61.63 -43.43 13.25
CA LYS A 351 62.87 -42.86 12.71
C LYS A 351 64.00 -42.93 13.73
N GLN A 352 63.75 -42.58 14.99
CA GLN A 352 64.71 -42.72 16.08
C GLN A 352 65.12 -44.17 16.32
N VAL A 353 64.17 -45.11 16.30
CA VAL A 353 64.48 -46.55 16.43
C VAL A 353 65.36 -47.02 15.29
N ILE A 354 65.07 -46.62 14.05
CA ILE A 354 65.91 -46.93 12.89
C ILE A 354 67.31 -46.32 13.03
N ASP A 355 67.42 -45.06 13.46
CA ASP A 355 68.70 -44.39 13.68
C ASP A 355 69.52 -45.01 14.82
N GLN A 356 68.85 -45.47 15.89
CA GLN A 356 69.48 -46.16 17.01
C GLN A 356 70.03 -47.52 16.57
N ILE A 357 69.25 -48.29 15.81
CA ILE A 357 69.67 -49.57 15.23
C ILE A 357 70.85 -49.37 14.26
N ASN A 358 70.85 -48.30 13.46
CA ASN A 358 71.97 -47.96 12.58
C ASN A 358 73.26 -47.60 13.36
N LYS A 359 73.14 -47.00 14.55
CA LYS A 359 74.28 -46.69 15.42
C LYS A 359 74.86 -47.89 16.16
N ASP A 360 74.02 -48.86 16.54
CA ASP A 360 74.47 -50.06 17.26
C ASP A 360 75.17 -51.09 16.34
N ILE A 361 75.12 -50.90 15.02
CA ILE A 361 75.66 -51.83 14.00
C ILE A 361 76.91 -51.25 13.28
N ALA A 362 77.17 -49.94 13.43
CA ALA A 362 78.41 -49.28 12.98
C ALA A 362 79.49 -49.37 14.06
#